data_AF-A0A1Z7YVQ6-F1
#
_entry.id   AF-A0A1Z7YVQ6-F1
#
_cell.length_a   1.000
_cell.length_b   1.000
_cell.length_c   1.000
_cell.angle_alpha   90.00
_cell.angle_beta   90.00
_cell.angle_gamma   90.00
#
_symmetry.space_group_name_H-M   'P 1'
#
loop_
_entity.id
_entity.type
_entity.pdbx_description
1 polymer ?
#
loop_
_entity_poly.entity_id
_entity_poly.type
_entity_poly.pdbx_seq_one_letter_code
_entity_poly.pdbx_strand_id
1 'polypeptide(L)'
;MDDDQFYPDWLYKKLIENDLPWDKKSKHDFESFMKKYTLHNSFWVGVFHHVAFDQSVTLAFQWDSVWLPDEVKVGTSYVDDWPYLFIKIEDVTEVTKSNFVGLDRVNRAIGDAEVLDLEGSTHLAIDDVYGGQVNIVFTGKHSILALNPDGSELKI
;
A
#
# COMPACT_ATOMS: atom_id res chain seq x y z
N MET A 1 -21.12 -0.11 20.73
CA MET A 1 -20.38 0.03 19.46
C MET A 1 -19.53 -1.22 19.39
N ASP A 2 -19.61 -1.99 18.31
CA ASP A 2 -18.80 -3.19 18.17
C ASP A 2 -17.33 -2.79 18.17
N ASP A 3 -16.59 -3.22 19.19
CA ASP A 3 -15.16 -2.92 19.43
C ASP A 3 -14.23 -3.70 18.47
N ASP A 4 -14.75 -4.27 17.38
CA ASP A 4 -14.03 -5.25 16.54
C ASP A 4 -13.71 -4.75 15.10
N GLN A 5 -14.19 -3.57 14.69
CA GLN A 5 -13.96 -3.07 13.34
C GLN A 5 -12.67 -2.25 13.22
N PHE A 6 -11.57 -2.89 12.81
CA PHE A 6 -10.27 -2.24 12.60
C PHE A 6 -10.17 -1.39 11.31
N TYR A 7 -11.04 -1.61 10.32
CA TYR A 7 -11.00 -0.93 9.02
C TYR A 7 -12.41 -0.55 8.55
N PRO A 8 -12.57 0.55 7.78
CA PRO A 8 -13.88 0.98 7.31
C PRO A 8 -14.51 -0.02 6.33
N ASP A 9 -15.84 -0.14 6.37
CA ASP A 9 -16.59 -1.15 5.60
C ASP A 9 -16.32 -1.11 4.09
N TRP A 10 -16.11 0.08 3.55
CA TRP A 10 -15.89 0.23 2.12
C TRP A 10 -14.59 -0.44 1.65
N LEU A 11 -13.59 -0.56 2.53
CA LEU A 11 -12.24 -1.01 2.16
C LEU A 11 -12.23 -2.46 1.72
N TYR A 12 -12.76 -3.37 2.55
CA TYR A 12 -12.76 -4.80 2.23
C TYR A 12 -13.56 -5.06 0.95
N LYS A 13 -14.69 -4.37 0.78
CA LYS A 13 -15.56 -4.54 -0.37
C LYS A 13 -14.81 -4.16 -1.65
N LYS A 14 -14.18 -2.98 -1.68
CA LYS A 14 -13.42 -2.52 -2.86
C LYS A 14 -12.21 -3.39 -3.19
N LEU A 15 -11.51 -3.91 -2.18
CA LEU A 15 -10.37 -4.81 -2.39
C LEU A 15 -10.80 -6.17 -2.94
N ILE A 16 -11.87 -6.77 -2.38
CA ILE A 16 -12.36 -8.09 -2.82
C ILE A 16 -13.01 -8.00 -4.21
N GLU A 17 -13.79 -6.95 -4.47
CA GLU A 17 -14.47 -6.75 -5.76
C GLU A 17 -13.54 -6.15 -6.83
N ASN A 18 -12.28 -5.82 -6.50
CA ASN A 18 -11.32 -5.14 -7.39
C ASN A 18 -11.89 -3.83 -7.98
N ASP A 19 -12.63 -3.07 -7.16
CA ASP A 19 -13.39 -1.86 -7.53
C ASP A 19 -12.78 -0.57 -6.93
N LEU A 20 -11.46 -0.54 -6.77
CA LEU A 20 -10.78 0.72 -6.43
C LEU A 20 -10.84 1.69 -7.63
N PRO A 21 -11.04 3.00 -7.40
CA PRO A 21 -11.19 4.00 -8.47
C PRO A 21 -9.84 4.33 -9.13
N TRP A 22 -9.29 3.37 -9.87
CA TRP A 22 -7.99 3.49 -10.55
C TRP A 22 -7.97 4.55 -11.66
N ASP A 23 -9.13 5.06 -12.08
CA ASP A 23 -9.25 6.23 -12.94
C ASP A 23 -8.77 7.52 -12.26
N LYS A 24 -8.73 7.53 -10.92
CA LYS A 24 -8.24 8.62 -10.07
C LYS A 24 -6.81 8.42 -9.57
N LYS A 25 -6.08 7.47 -10.16
CA LYS A 25 -4.69 7.21 -9.77
C LYS A 25 -3.83 8.46 -9.92
N SER A 26 -2.80 8.52 -9.08
CA SER A 26 -1.75 9.52 -9.17
C SER A 26 -1.03 9.43 -10.52
N LYS A 27 -0.42 10.56 -10.91
CA LYS A 27 0.48 10.63 -12.06
C LYS A 27 1.90 10.18 -11.72
N HIS A 28 2.18 9.91 -10.45
CA HIS A 28 3.49 9.46 -9.99
C HIS A 28 3.76 8.02 -10.40
N ASP A 29 4.97 7.77 -10.88
CA ASP A 29 5.60 6.45 -10.86
C ASP A 29 6.28 6.20 -9.50
N PHE A 30 6.92 5.04 -9.31
CA PHE A 30 7.52 4.70 -8.02
C PHE A 30 8.67 5.63 -7.66
N GLU A 31 9.54 5.94 -8.62
CA GLU A 31 10.71 6.79 -8.37
C GLU A 31 10.29 8.20 -7.95
N SER A 32 9.35 8.82 -8.67
CA SER A 32 8.84 10.15 -8.33
C SER A 32 8.00 10.14 -7.05
N PHE A 33 7.25 9.06 -6.78
CA PHE A 33 6.53 8.88 -5.52
C PHE A 33 7.50 8.84 -4.34
N MET A 34 8.48 7.93 -4.36
CA MET A 34 9.42 7.71 -3.25
C MET A 34 10.36 8.89 -3.00
N LYS A 35 10.56 9.78 -3.99
CA LYS A 35 11.29 11.06 -3.79
C LYS A 35 10.50 12.09 -2.99
N LYS A 36 9.17 12.06 -3.08
CA LYS A 36 8.28 13.06 -2.48
C LYS A 36 7.60 12.55 -1.20
N TYR A 37 7.37 11.25 -1.16
CA TYR A 37 6.53 10.58 -0.20
C TYR A 37 7.25 9.35 0.36
N THR A 38 6.88 8.93 1.57
CA THR A 38 7.45 7.75 2.22
C THR A 38 6.36 6.80 2.69
N LEU A 39 6.69 5.51 2.78
CA LEU A 39 5.86 4.51 3.45
C LEU A 39 6.20 4.38 4.95
N HIS A 40 7.24 5.07 5.43
CA HIS A 40 7.72 4.93 6.80
C HIS A 40 6.60 5.05 7.83
N ASN A 41 6.59 4.13 8.80
CA ASN A 41 5.58 3.96 9.85
C ASN A 41 4.13 3.71 9.40
N SER A 42 3.89 3.61 8.09
CA SER A 42 2.58 3.18 7.58
C SER A 42 2.30 1.75 7.98
N PHE A 43 1.04 1.41 8.19
CA PHE A 43 0.66 0.07 8.58
C PHE A 43 0.26 -0.77 7.38
N TRP A 44 0.72 -2.02 7.34
CA TRP A 44 0.21 -3.00 6.39
C TRP A 44 -1.30 -3.19 6.60
N VAL A 45 -2.05 -3.14 5.50
CA VAL A 45 -3.40 -3.72 5.43
C VAL A 45 -3.30 -5.11 4.81
N GLY A 46 -2.56 -5.24 3.70
CA GLY A 46 -2.28 -6.55 3.12
C GLY A 46 -1.76 -6.53 1.69
N VAL A 47 -1.58 -7.74 1.16
CA VAL A 47 -1.18 -8.03 -0.23
C VAL A 47 -2.27 -8.87 -0.88
N PHE A 48 -3.00 -8.29 -1.84
CA PHE A 48 -4.20 -8.86 -2.44
C PHE A 48 -3.89 -9.35 -3.86
N HIS A 49 -3.99 -10.65 -4.09
CA HIS A 49 -3.71 -11.26 -5.40
C HIS A 49 -5.01 -11.38 -6.21
N HIS A 50 -5.01 -10.92 -7.45
CA HIS A 50 -6.20 -10.91 -8.32
C HIS A 50 -6.19 -12.03 -9.39
N VAL A 51 -5.68 -13.22 -9.03
CA VAL A 51 -5.32 -14.32 -9.95
C VAL A 51 -6.43 -14.88 -10.85
N ALA A 52 -7.70 -14.62 -10.52
CA ALA A 52 -8.83 -15.19 -11.28
C ALA A 52 -9.03 -14.53 -12.64
N PHE A 53 -8.67 -13.24 -12.76
CA PHE A 53 -8.95 -12.44 -13.95
C PHE A 53 -7.77 -11.57 -14.39
N ASP A 54 -6.97 -11.08 -13.44
CA ASP A 54 -5.85 -10.19 -13.70
C ASP A 54 -4.58 -10.82 -13.12
N GLN A 55 -3.49 -10.86 -13.89
CA GLN A 55 -2.17 -11.19 -13.35
C GLN A 55 -1.62 -9.99 -12.54
N SER A 56 -2.35 -9.55 -11.53
CA SER A 56 -2.04 -8.35 -10.76
C SER A 56 -2.12 -8.56 -9.25
N VAL A 57 -1.41 -7.69 -8.54
CA VAL A 57 -1.40 -7.62 -7.08
C VAL A 57 -1.72 -6.19 -6.67
N THR A 58 -2.56 -6.04 -5.64
CA THR A 58 -2.79 -4.76 -4.97
C THR A 58 -2.16 -4.80 -3.59
N LEU A 59 -1.24 -3.87 -3.33
CA LEU A 59 -0.74 -3.58 -1.99
C LEU A 59 -1.63 -2.52 -1.37
N ALA A 60 -1.97 -2.69 -0.09
CA ALA A 60 -2.75 -1.71 0.66
C ALA A 60 -2.07 -1.39 1.99
N PHE A 61 -2.04 -0.09 2.29
CA PHE A 61 -1.46 0.46 3.51
C PHE A 61 -2.42 1.47 4.14
N GLN A 62 -2.44 1.52 5.45
CA GLN A 62 -2.91 2.69 6.19
C GLN A 62 -1.71 3.61 6.35
N TRP A 63 -1.73 4.72 5.61
CA TRP A 63 -0.55 5.48 5.25
C TRP A 63 -0.30 6.60 6.25
N ASP A 64 0.87 6.58 6.90
CA ASP A 64 1.15 7.48 8.04
C ASP A 64 1.11 8.95 7.60
N SER A 65 0.11 9.66 8.12
CA SER A 65 -0.12 11.07 7.80
C SER A 65 0.92 12.02 8.40
N VAL A 66 1.66 11.62 9.43
CA VAL A 66 2.69 12.45 10.09
C VAL A 66 3.84 12.76 9.15
N TRP A 67 4.15 11.84 8.24
CA TRP A 67 5.21 11.99 7.25
C TRP A 67 4.76 12.60 5.93
N LEU A 68 3.47 12.94 5.81
CA LEU A 68 2.95 13.57 4.60
C LEU A 68 3.19 15.09 4.63
N PRO A 69 3.44 15.71 3.47
CA PRO A 69 3.40 17.15 3.36
C PRO A 69 2.02 17.70 3.76
N ASP A 70 2.00 18.80 4.52
CA ASP A 70 0.76 19.43 5.01
C ASP A 70 -0.21 19.80 3.86
N GLU A 71 0.30 20.09 2.66
CA GLU A 71 -0.53 20.35 1.48
C GLU A 71 -1.32 19.14 0.98
N VAL A 72 -0.90 17.92 1.34
CA VAL A 72 -1.61 16.68 1.04
C VAL A 72 -2.61 16.38 2.16
N LYS A 73 -2.12 16.36 3.40
CA LYS A 73 -2.95 16.08 4.57
C LYS A 73 -2.27 16.62 5.82
N VAL A 74 -3.05 17.24 6.69
CA VAL A 74 -2.59 17.64 8.02
C VAL A 74 -2.21 16.38 8.80
N GLY A 75 -0.96 16.33 9.26
CA GLY A 75 -0.44 15.19 10.03
C GLY A 75 -1.20 15.00 11.35
N THR A 76 -1.45 13.73 11.69
CA THR A 76 -2.13 13.35 12.93
C THR A 76 -1.61 12.02 13.46
N SER A 77 -1.56 11.88 14.79
CA SER A 77 -1.22 10.61 15.44
C SER A 77 -2.41 9.65 15.56
N TYR A 78 -3.63 10.09 15.21
CA TYR A 78 -4.81 9.25 15.22
C TYR A 78 -4.83 8.39 13.96
N VAL A 79 -4.52 7.11 14.12
CA VAL A 79 -4.39 6.15 13.02
C VAL A 79 -5.67 6.02 12.19
N ASP A 80 -6.85 6.13 12.82
CA ASP A 80 -8.14 6.06 12.13
C ASP A 80 -8.35 7.20 11.13
N ASP A 81 -7.65 8.33 11.31
CA ASP A 81 -7.69 9.46 10.40
C ASP A 81 -6.71 9.32 9.23
N TRP A 82 -5.79 8.36 9.28
CA TRP A 82 -4.77 8.14 8.26
C TRP A 82 -5.40 7.72 6.93
N PRO A 83 -4.92 8.26 5.80
CA PRO A 83 -5.40 7.85 4.48
C PRO A 83 -5.00 6.41 4.19
N TYR A 84 -5.62 5.83 3.18
CA TYR A 84 -5.26 4.53 2.63
C TYR A 84 -4.48 4.73 1.33
N LEU A 85 -3.31 4.12 1.24
CA LEU A 85 -2.50 4.08 0.02
C LEU A 85 -2.61 2.70 -0.61
N PHE A 86 -2.84 2.69 -1.93
CA PHE A 86 -2.94 1.49 -2.74
C PHE A 86 -1.94 1.54 -3.88
N ILE A 87 -1.33 0.40 -4.14
CA ILE A 87 -0.41 0.22 -5.26
C ILE A 87 -0.84 -1.04 -6.02
N LYS A 88 -1.40 -0.86 -7.22
CA LYS A 88 -1.70 -1.97 -8.13
C LYS A 88 -0.49 -2.21 -9.02
N ILE A 89 -0.09 -3.46 -9.14
CA ILE A 89 1.04 -3.91 -9.96
C ILE A 89 0.52 -4.97 -10.92
N GLU A 90 0.71 -4.75 -12.22
CA GLU A 90 0.30 -5.64 -13.31
C GLU A 90 1.45 -6.54 -13.76
N ASP A 91 1.12 -7.66 -14.39
CA ASP A 91 2.03 -8.70 -14.87
C ASP A 91 3.07 -9.12 -13.80
N VAL A 92 2.56 -9.41 -12.60
CA VAL A 92 3.37 -9.89 -11.47
C VAL A 92 3.78 -11.33 -11.74
N THR A 93 5.08 -11.60 -11.64
CA THR A 93 5.65 -12.94 -11.85
C THR A 93 5.94 -13.65 -10.53
N GLU A 94 6.29 -12.89 -9.48
CA GLU A 94 6.63 -13.44 -8.17
C GLU A 94 6.21 -12.50 -7.03
N VAL A 95 5.69 -13.09 -5.96
CA VAL A 95 5.54 -12.44 -4.64
C VAL A 95 6.13 -13.36 -3.59
N THR A 96 7.19 -12.91 -2.94
CA THR A 96 7.88 -13.66 -1.88
C THR A 96 7.77 -12.92 -0.56
N LYS A 97 7.53 -13.69 0.52
CA LYS A 97 7.45 -13.18 1.89
C LYS A 97 8.45 -13.91 2.76
N SER A 98 9.20 -13.18 3.57
CA SER A 98 10.19 -13.73 4.50
C SER A 98 10.03 -13.13 5.90
N ASN A 99 10.48 -13.87 6.92
CA ASN A 99 10.68 -13.38 8.29
C ASN A 99 9.43 -12.83 9.02
N PHE A 100 8.22 -13.16 8.56
CA PHE A 100 6.99 -12.84 9.28
C PHE A 100 6.82 -13.76 10.51
N VAL A 101 6.73 -13.14 11.68
CA VAL A 101 6.46 -13.80 12.98
C VAL A 101 5.10 -13.38 13.54
N GLY A 102 4.54 -14.10 14.51
CA GLY A 102 3.36 -13.60 15.23
C GLY A 102 3.72 -12.39 16.10
N LEU A 103 2.91 -11.32 16.07
CA LEU A 103 3.13 -10.10 16.87
C LEU A 103 1.96 -9.77 17.81
N ASP A 104 1.13 -10.75 18.18
CA ASP A 104 0.07 -10.58 19.20
C ASP A 104 -0.80 -9.32 19.04
N ARG A 105 -1.45 -9.20 17.86
CA ARG A 105 -2.36 -8.10 17.49
C ARG A 105 -1.70 -6.74 17.23
N VAL A 106 -0.38 -6.66 17.18
CA VAL A 106 0.32 -5.45 16.72
C VAL A 106 0.33 -5.40 15.19
N ASN A 107 -0.09 -4.27 14.62
CA ASN A 107 0.02 -4.02 13.18
C ASN A 107 1.49 -3.73 12.80
N ARG A 108 1.90 -4.21 11.63
CA ARG A 108 3.28 -4.11 11.13
C ARG A 108 3.47 -2.76 10.44
N ALA A 109 4.25 -1.90 11.07
CA ALA A 109 4.73 -0.66 10.49
C ALA A 109 5.80 -0.94 9.41
N ILE A 110 5.73 -0.23 8.29
CA ILE A 110 6.77 -0.24 7.27
C ILE A 110 8.00 0.51 7.80
N GLY A 111 9.17 -0.11 7.68
CA GLY A 111 10.44 0.54 7.92
C GLY A 111 10.91 1.28 6.68
N ASP A 112 10.98 0.56 5.55
CA ASP A 112 11.50 1.09 4.29
C ASP A 112 10.89 0.37 3.06
N ALA A 113 11.05 0.99 1.89
CA ALA A 113 10.74 0.36 0.61
C ALA A 113 11.73 0.81 -0.46
N GLU A 114 12.12 -0.11 -1.34
CA GLU A 114 13.03 0.15 -2.44
C GLU A 114 12.51 -0.46 -3.74
N VAL A 115 12.83 0.22 -4.85
CA VAL A 115 12.53 -0.23 -6.20
C VAL A 115 13.81 -0.30 -7.00
N LEU A 116 14.01 -1.41 -7.70
CA LEU A 116 15.16 -1.65 -8.54
C LEU A 116 14.72 -2.24 -9.88
N ASP A 117 15.15 -1.61 -10.98
CA ASP A 117 14.94 -2.14 -12.32
C ASP A 117 16.13 -3.03 -12.74
N LEU A 118 15.84 -4.29 -13.07
CA LEU A 118 16.81 -5.31 -13.46
C LEU A 118 16.39 -5.99 -14.76
N GLU A 119 17.23 -5.89 -15.79
CA GLU A 119 17.17 -6.65 -17.06
C GLU A 119 15.76 -7.05 -17.54
N GLY A 120 14.86 -6.06 -17.69
CA GLY A 120 13.51 -6.26 -18.23
C GLY A 120 12.42 -6.56 -17.19
N SER A 121 12.73 -6.47 -15.90
CA SER A 121 11.79 -6.59 -14.78
C SER A 121 12.05 -5.52 -13.73
N THR A 122 11.02 -5.21 -12.95
CA THR A 122 11.10 -4.33 -11.79
C THR A 122 10.92 -5.15 -10.52
N HIS A 123 11.79 -4.88 -9.55
CA HIS A 123 11.79 -5.49 -8.23
C HIS A 123 11.36 -4.44 -7.21
N LEU A 124 10.32 -4.73 -6.43
CA LEU A 124 9.89 -3.94 -5.29
C LEU A 124 10.12 -4.74 -4.02
N ALA A 125 10.92 -4.20 -3.11
CA ALA A 125 11.10 -4.74 -1.76
C ALA A 125 10.51 -3.77 -0.73
N ILE A 126 9.76 -4.32 0.22
CA ILE A 126 9.17 -3.55 1.32
C ILE A 126 9.46 -4.29 2.62
N ASP A 127 10.15 -3.60 3.52
CA ASP A 127 10.56 -4.11 4.82
C ASP A 127 9.71 -3.50 5.93
N ASP A 128 9.26 -4.32 6.87
CA ASP A 128 8.66 -3.85 8.11
C ASP A 128 9.69 -3.64 9.23
N VAL A 129 9.34 -2.84 10.22
CA VAL A 129 10.21 -2.51 11.37
C VAL A 129 10.56 -3.72 12.25
N TYR A 130 9.91 -4.87 12.03
CA TYR A 130 10.10 -6.12 12.76
C TYR A 130 10.89 -7.16 11.94
N GLY A 131 11.44 -6.77 10.78
CA GLY A 131 12.27 -7.60 9.91
C GLY A 131 11.51 -8.47 8.92
N GLY A 132 10.17 -8.37 8.86
CA GLY A 132 9.35 -9.02 7.82
C GLY A 132 9.52 -8.32 6.48
N GLN A 133 9.56 -9.08 5.38
CA GLN A 133 9.84 -8.51 4.05
C GLN A 133 8.87 -9.05 3.00
N VAL A 134 8.39 -8.16 2.14
CA VAL A 134 7.63 -8.50 0.93
C VAL A 134 8.46 -8.10 -0.29
N ASN A 135 8.74 -9.07 -1.15
CA ASN A 135 9.46 -8.87 -2.40
C ASN A 135 8.53 -9.20 -3.57
N ILE A 136 8.47 -8.33 -4.57
CA ILE A 136 7.61 -8.47 -5.74
C ILE A 136 8.44 -8.27 -7.00
N VAL A 137 8.31 -9.20 -7.94
CA VAL A 137 8.91 -9.10 -9.28
C VAL A 137 7.80 -8.98 -10.30
N PHE A 138 7.90 -7.99 -11.18
CA PHE A 138 6.89 -7.73 -12.20
C PHE A 138 7.49 -7.13 -13.48
N THR A 139 6.79 -7.30 -14.59
CA THR A 139 7.17 -6.72 -15.90
C THR A 139 6.16 -5.70 -16.41
N GLY A 140 5.01 -5.61 -15.75
CA GLY A 140 3.91 -4.75 -16.14
C GLY A 140 4.02 -3.35 -15.55
N LYS A 141 2.91 -2.62 -15.62
CA LYS A 141 2.81 -1.27 -15.07
C LYS A 141 2.36 -1.32 -13.63
N HIS A 142 2.63 -0.24 -12.91
CA HIS A 142 2.04 0.02 -11.61
C HIS A 142 1.13 1.25 -11.65
N SER A 143 0.26 1.36 -10.66
CA SER A 143 -0.62 2.50 -10.44
C SER A 143 -0.74 2.77 -8.95
N ILE A 144 -0.63 4.05 -8.56
CA ILE A 144 -0.66 4.48 -7.16
C ILE A 144 -1.94 5.27 -6.93
N LEU A 145 -2.68 4.95 -5.89
CA LEU A 145 -3.95 5.60 -5.52
C LEU A 145 -3.94 5.88 -4.01
N ALA A 146 -4.36 7.07 -3.60
CA ALA A 146 -4.59 7.38 -2.19
C ALA A 146 -6.06 7.78 -1.98
N LEU A 147 -6.66 7.29 -0.90
CA LEU A 147 -8.01 7.60 -0.48
C LEU A 147 -8.03 8.08 0.97
N ASN A 148 -8.92 8.98 1.32
CA ASN A 148 -9.19 9.35 2.70
C ASN A 148 -9.92 8.22 3.45
N PRO A 149 -10.00 8.28 4.80
CA PRO A 149 -10.75 7.30 5.59
C PRO A 149 -12.22 7.12 5.19
N ASP A 150 -12.83 8.16 4.62
CA ASP A 150 -14.21 8.13 4.11
C ASP A 150 -14.33 7.54 2.68
N GLY A 151 -13.23 7.11 2.09
CA GLY A 151 -13.15 6.56 0.73
C GLY A 151 -13.11 7.60 -0.38
N SER A 152 -13.10 8.90 -0.06
CA SER A 152 -12.90 9.97 -1.04
C SER A 152 -11.47 9.99 -1.56
N GLU A 153 -11.26 10.56 -2.75
CA GLU A 153 -9.94 10.68 -3.36
C GLU A 153 -9.03 11.60 -2.52
N LEU A 154 -7.81 11.14 -2.24
CA LEU A 154 -6.72 11.97 -1.75
C LEU A 154 -5.74 12.23 -2.91
N LYS A 155 -5.60 13.51 -3.28
CA LYS A 155 -4.74 13.90 -4.40
C LYS A 155 -3.28 13.91 -4.00
N ILE A 156 -2.48 13.11 -4.70
CA ILE A 156 -1.03 12.98 -4.49
C ILE A 156 -0.23 13.05 -5.78
#